data_AF-A0A9P6YJZ6-F1
#
_entry.id   AF-A0A9P6YJZ6-F1
#
_cell.length_a   1.000
_cell.length_b   1.000
_cell.length_c   1.000
_cell.angle_alpha   90.00
_cell.angle_beta   90.00
_cell.angle_gamma   90.00
#
_symmetry.space_group_name_H-M   'P 1'
#
loop_
_entity.id
_entity.type
_entity.pdbx_description
1 polymer ?
#
loop_
_entity_poly.entity_id
_entity_poly.type
_entity_poly.pdbx_seq_one_letter_code
_entity_poly.pdbx_strand_id
1 'polypeptide(L)'
;MEKYKQEGERHSRRIEKRVMNLNEIDKVTSPKSPEFMSWSKTRLNRLIVDYLLRQGLAETAKSVAAEGQIEDLVDIELFEQAEKIEQALESHSCKECLQWCSENRSSLKKMKSTLEFNLRLQEHIELARASKGIEAIKYAQKHLAPWKAIEGVRIGQAMGLLAYKSDTQCQPYKDLYDEKRWLELVEQFRSDYYALCSLTPHPMMSITLQAGLSALKTPQCYEHENKNVNCPVCDSDTLGKLAEKLPLSHHVNSTLVCRISGKIMNEDNPPMLLPNRRVYSQNALNELAAKNDDFFLYLAMTNQFEFDKVTATKYLGKTEDEKHIFSGYANAEWCIGDVPHGGKGYVASIILGSIMDHFSTRHQIDPVAMNCFYLRKTVCGHLIIEIEEQKMSSKGYCVVSAVLKQKDVKSPLTTIRDYQPDEWTEKVHTVTTMGHIDSEQGLTIFTHNPQPPSLEHLVTFDYVFLGDKVNAKFDVRSFADDDKLGKPEINQVIQFIDGRPIDFKSIPFWCDMFITPPALLGDSVHGGPIWCPTMQLEVQFKSKIRNVSEIISHFLAHHIINNRFDIDGQIWDLQGNIIATTRHQCLIVPWSRNSKEEKKGTRASKF
;
A
#
# COMPACT_ATOMS: atom_id res chain seq x y z
N MET A 1 57.51 -15.97 26.89
CA MET A 1 57.51 -17.39 26.47
C MET A 1 56.28 -18.10 27.03
N GLU A 2 56.08 -18.15 28.36
CA GLU A 2 54.92 -18.82 28.98
C GLU A 2 53.54 -18.25 28.55
N LYS A 3 53.38 -16.93 28.55
CA LYS A 3 52.13 -16.25 28.15
C LYS A 3 51.72 -16.56 26.69
N TYR A 4 52.70 -16.50 25.77
CA TYR A 4 52.48 -16.83 24.35
C TYR A 4 52.11 -18.30 24.13
N LYS A 5 52.64 -19.20 24.97
CA LYS A 5 52.31 -20.63 24.92
C LYS A 5 50.87 -20.89 25.38
N GLN A 6 50.44 -20.25 26.48
CA GLN A 6 49.07 -20.32 26.98
C GLN A 6 48.04 -19.70 26.01
N GLU A 7 48.37 -18.57 25.37
CA GLU A 7 47.54 -17.96 24.33
C GLU A 7 47.40 -18.87 23.09
N GLY A 8 48.49 -19.51 22.68
CA GLY A 8 48.50 -20.49 21.59
C GLY A 8 47.62 -21.70 21.88
N GLU A 9 47.74 -22.29 23.08
CA GLU A 9 46.92 -23.44 23.51
C GLU A 9 45.42 -23.10 23.56
N ARG A 10 45.06 -21.91 24.07
CA ARG A 10 43.66 -21.43 24.04
C ARG A 10 43.13 -21.24 22.63
N HIS A 11 43.96 -20.72 21.72
CA HIS A 11 43.58 -20.53 20.33
C HIS A 11 43.35 -21.86 19.60
N SER A 12 44.27 -22.84 19.78
CA SER A 12 44.11 -24.19 19.25
C SER A 12 42.84 -24.87 19.77
N ARG A 13 42.58 -24.80 21.09
CA ARG A 13 41.36 -25.35 21.69
C ARG A 13 40.08 -24.73 21.11
N ARG A 14 40.06 -23.42 20.88
CA ARG A 14 38.92 -22.73 20.23
C ARG A 14 38.69 -23.22 18.80
N ILE A 15 39.76 -23.37 18.01
CA ILE A 15 39.66 -23.89 16.64
C ILE A 15 39.10 -25.31 16.65
N GLU A 16 39.63 -26.18 17.51
CA GLU A 16 39.15 -27.57 17.65
C GLU A 16 37.66 -27.62 17.99
N LYS A 17 37.21 -26.84 18.99
CA LYS A 17 35.81 -26.77 19.39
C LYS A 17 34.91 -26.24 18.26
N ARG A 18 35.37 -25.24 17.49
CA ARG A 18 34.64 -24.72 16.32
C ARG A 18 34.52 -25.75 15.20
N VAL A 19 35.58 -26.51 14.92
CA VAL A 19 35.57 -27.59 13.92
C VAL A 19 34.64 -28.72 14.36
N MET A 20 34.69 -29.12 15.63
CA MET A 20 33.78 -30.12 16.18
C MET A 20 32.32 -29.69 16.03
N ASN A 21 31.99 -28.45 16.40
CA ASN A 21 30.64 -27.90 16.24
C ASN A 21 30.20 -27.84 14.76
N LEU A 22 31.12 -27.51 13.83
CA LEU A 22 30.80 -27.56 12.40
C LEU A 22 30.49 -28.97 11.93
N ASN A 23 31.28 -29.97 12.33
CA ASN A 23 31.10 -31.37 11.95
C ASN A 23 29.83 -32.01 12.53
N GLU A 24 29.20 -31.42 13.55
CA GLU A 24 27.90 -31.88 14.04
C GLU A 24 26.80 -31.76 12.97
N ILE A 25 26.95 -30.85 12.00
CA ILE A 25 25.97 -30.68 10.93
C ILE A 25 25.87 -31.92 10.03
N ASP A 26 26.96 -32.69 9.87
CA ASP A 26 26.98 -33.91 9.05
C ASP A 26 26.07 -35.00 9.61
N LYS A 27 25.73 -34.92 10.89
CA LYS A 27 24.82 -35.85 11.57
C LYS A 27 23.36 -35.44 11.44
N VAL A 28 23.08 -34.24 10.92
CA VAL A 28 21.72 -33.72 10.76
C VAL A 28 21.08 -34.32 9.51
N THR A 29 19.98 -35.04 9.70
CA THR A 29 19.21 -35.64 8.61
C THR A 29 18.09 -34.74 8.10
N SER A 30 17.60 -33.79 8.91
CA SER A 30 16.47 -32.93 8.58
C SER A 30 16.56 -31.56 9.25
N PRO A 31 16.16 -30.46 8.58
CA PRO A 31 16.08 -29.12 9.18
C PRO A 31 15.08 -28.98 10.33
N LYS A 32 14.21 -29.98 10.55
CA LYS A 32 13.25 -30.02 11.66
C LYS A 32 13.70 -30.91 12.82
N SER A 33 14.89 -31.51 12.73
CA SER A 33 15.37 -32.43 13.77
C SER A 33 15.82 -31.67 15.02
N PRO A 34 15.69 -32.26 16.23
CA PRO A 34 16.18 -31.64 17.46
C PRO A 34 17.67 -31.28 17.41
N GLU A 35 18.47 -32.10 16.72
CA GLU A 35 19.91 -31.89 16.54
C GLU A 35 20.18 -30.61 15.74
N PHE A 36 19.46 -30.39 14.65
CA PHE A 36 19.57 -29.15 13.87
C PHE A 36 19.19 -27.93 14.68
N MET A 37 18.10 -28.01 15.45
CA MET A 37 17.63 -26.89 16.27
C MET A 37 18.66 -26.49 17.33
N SER A 38 19.27 -27.49 17.99
CA SER A 38 20.34 -27.27 18.97
C SER A 38 21.57 -26.63 18.32
N TRP A 39 22.03 -27.19 17.19
CA TRP A 39 23.16 -26.67 16.44
C TRP A 39 22.93 -25.23 15.95
N SER A 40 21.74 -24.97 15.40
CA SER A 40 21.31 -23.66 14.90
C SER A 40 21.28 -22.61 16.02
N LYS A 41 20.78 -22.99 17.21
CA LYS A 41 20.79 -22.12 18.40
C LYS A 41 22.21 -21.75 18.80
N THR A 42 23.13 -22.71 18.84
CA THR A 42 24.55 -22.47 19.13
C THR A 42 25.18 -21.54 18.10
N ARG A 43 24.91 -21.75 16.80
CA ARG A 43 25.37 -20.86 15.73
C ARG A 43 24.83 -19.44 15.89
N LEU A 44 23.54 -19.28 16.19
CA LEU A 44 22.93 -17.97 16.41
C LEU A 44 23.55 -17.25 17.60
N ASN A 45 23.73 -17.93 18.74
CA ASN A 45 24.35 -17.35 19.92
C ASN A 45 25.78 -16.85 19.62
N ARG A 46 26.56 -17.59 18.82
CA ARG A 46 27.89 -17.14 18.37
C ARG A 46 27.82 -15.85 17.55
N LEU A 47 26.84 -15.72 16.65
CA LEU A 47 26.63 -14.51 15.84
C LEU A 47 26.21 -13.32 16.71
N ILE A 48 25.34 -13.55 17.70
CA ILE A 48 24.92 -12.52 18.65
C ILE A 48 26.10 -12.04 19.49
N VAL A 49 26.92 -12.96 20.01
CA VAL A 49 28.12 -12.60 20.79
C VAL A 49 29.11 -11.80 19.95
N ASP A 50 29.42 -12.21 18.72
CA ASP A 50 30.26 -11.42 17.79
C ASP A 50 29.70 -10.01 17.56
N TYR A 51 28.38 -9.88 17.35
CA TYR A 51 27.75 -8.58 17.17
C TYR A 51 27.86 -7.69 18.42
N LEU A 52 27.54 -8.23 19.60
CA LEU A 52 27.60 -7.51 20.86
C LEU A 52 29.01 -7.01 21.18
N LEU A 53 30.02 -7.86 20.96
CA LEU A 53 31.43 -7.49 21.16
C LEU A 53 31.85 -6.35 20.23
N ARG A 54 31.38 -6.34 18.98
CA ARG A 54 31.64 -5.25 18.02
C ARG A 54 30.91 -3.95 18.35
N GLN A 55 29.86 -3.99 19.17
CA GLN A 55 29.15 -2.81 19.67
C GLN A 55 29.68 -2.31 21.04
N GLY A 56 30.75 -2.91 21.57
CA GLY A 56 31.29 -2.56 22.89
C GLY A 56 30.46 -3.10 24.06
N LEU A 57 29.57 -4.06 23.84
CA LEU A 57 28.70 -4.65 24.87
C LEU A 57 29.32 -5.93 25.45
N ALA A 58 30.57 -5.84 25.95
CA ALA A 58 31.36 -6.99 26.36
C ALA A 58 30.73 -7.80 27.52
N GLU A 59 30.18 -7.15 28.54
CA GLU A 59 29.56 -7.84 29.68
C GLU A 59 28.29 -8.60 29.31
N THR A 60 27.48 -8.03 28.41
CA THR A 60 26.30 -8.71 27.85
C THR A 60 26.74 -9.90 26.99
N ALA A 61 27.79 -9.73 26.18
CA ALA A 61 28.34 -10.81 25.36
C ALA A 61 28.85 -11.98 26.21
N LYS A 62 29.55 -11.71 27.32
CA LYS A 62 29.99 -12.74 28.29
C LYS A 62 28.81 -13.48 28.90
N SER A 63 27.75 -12.77 29.28
CA SER A 63 26.55 -13.35 29.87
C SER A 63 25.85 -14.31 28.90
N VAL A 64 25.66 -13.90 27.64
CA VAL A 64 25.08 -14.74 26.57
C VAL A 64 25.96 -15.95 26.28
N ALA A 65 27.30 -15.78 26.29
CA ALA A 65 28.23 -16.87 26.08
C ALA A 65 28.16 -17.91 27.21
N ALA A 66 28.07 -17.48 28.47
CA ALA A 66 27.98 -18.34 29.63
C ALA A 66 26.65 -19.11 29.71
N GLU A 67 25.52 -18.43 29.46
CA GLU A 67 24.21 -19.08 29.41
C GLU A 67 24.13 -20.12 28.27
N GLY A 68 24.75 -19.81 27.13
CA GLY A 68 24.83 -20.70 25.98
C GLY A 68 25.88 -21.81 26.10
N GLN A 69 26.79 -21.75 27.08
CA GLN A 69 27.97 -22.62 27.19
C GLN A 69 28.85 -22.60 25.93
N ILE A 70 29.03 -21.41 25.34
CA ILE A 70 29.74 -21.21 24.07
C ILE A 70 31.02 -20.36 24.21
N GLU A 71 31.55 -20.20 25.42
CA GLU A 71 32.74 -19.38 25.70
C GLU A 71 33.96 -19.84 24.88
N ASP A 72 34.12 -21.16 24.71
CA ASP A 72 35.16 -21.79 23.87
C ASP A 72 34.90 -21.62 22.35
N LEU A 73 33.79 -20.99 21.94
CA LEU A 73 33.41 -20.80 20.52
C LEU A 73 33.47 -19.34 20.07
N VAL A 74 33.75 -18.39 20.97
CA VAL A 74 33.72 -16.93 20.72
C VAL A 74 35.06 -16.29 21.08
N ASP A 75 35.32 -15.08 20.58
CA ASP A 75 36.64 -14.40 20.69
C ASP A 75 36.62 -13.19 21.64
N ILE A 76 36.03 -13.34 22.84
CA ILE A 76 35.82 -12.24 23.80
C ILE A 76 37.11 -11.47 24.09
N GLU A 77 38.18 -12.16 24.48
CA GLU A 77 39.47 -11.53 24.85
C GLU A 77 40.08 -10.67 23.73
N LEU A 78 39.84 -11.07 22.48
CA LEU A 78 40.36 -10.40 21.29
C LEU A 78 39.62 -9.08 21.05
N PHE A 79 38.30 -9.07 21.22
CA PHE A 79 37.52 -7.83 21.14
C PHE A 79 37.77 -6.90 22.33
N GLU A 80 37.96 -7.41 23.54
CA GLU A 80 38.34 -6.58 24.70
C GLU A 80 39.70 -5.88 24.51
N GLN A 81 40.67 -6.58 23.91
CA GLN A 81 41.96 -5.97 23.57
C GLN A 81 41.79 -4.86 22.53
N ALA A 82 40.98 -5.09 21.49
CA ALA A 82 40.69 -4.09 20.48
C ALA A 82 40.00 -2.87 21.09
N GLU A 83 38.96 -3.08 21.90
CA GLU A 83 38.20 -2.02 22.58
C GLU A 83 39.10 -1.13 23.44
N LYS A 84 40.03 -1.73 24.20
CA LYS A 84 41.00 -0.96 25.00
C LYS A 84 41.87 -0.05 24.13
N ILE A 85 42.28 -0.49 22.95
CA ILE A 85 43.09 0.31 22.03
C ILE A 85 42.25 1.39 21.35
N GLU A 86 41.02 1.07 20.95
CA GLU A 86 40.07 2.03 20.37
C GLU A 86 39.75 3.15 21.36
N GLN A 87 39.42 2.82 22.61
CA GLN A 87 39.19 3.81 23.68
C GLN A 87 40.42 4.69 23.93
N ALA A 88 41.62 4.12 23.87
CA ALA A 88 42.86 4.90 24.01
C ALA A 88 43.01 5.92 22.87
N LEU A 89 42.74 5.52 21.62
CA LEU A 89 42.76 6.41 20.46
C LEU A 89 41.67 7.50 20.54
N GLU A 90 40.46 7.14 20.97
CA GLU A 90 39.38 8.11 21.20
C GLU A 90 39.72 9.11 22.31
N SER A 91 40.51 8.69 23.32
CA SER A 91 41.06 9.57 24.35
C SER A 91 42.33 10.33 23.92
N HIS A 92 42.62 10.35 22.61
CA HIS A 92 43.79 11.00 22.01
C HIS A 92 45.16 10.42 22.44
N SER A 93 45.23 9.12 22.73
CA SER A 93 46.46 8.39 23.03
C SER A 93 46.83 7.39 21.92
N CYS A 94 47.98 7.59 21.27
CA CYS A 94 48.52 6.64 20.30
C CYS A 94 49.32 5.49 20.93
N LYS A 95 49.58 5.52 22.24
CA LYS A 95 50.58 4.67 22.91
C LYS A 95 50.25 3.19 22.81
N GLU A 96 49.01 2.83 23.14
CA GLU A 96 48.49 1.46 23.14
C GLU A 96 48.49 0.88 21.71
N CYS A 97 48.06 1.68 20.73
CA CYS A 97 48.01 1.26 19.33
C CYS A 97 49.43 1.10 18.73
N LEU A 98 50.37 1.99 19.07
CA LEU A 98 51.76 1.89 18.64
C LEU A 98 52.47 0.68 19.25
N GLN A 99 52.16 0.37 20.51
CA GLN A 99 52.63 -0.86 21.16
C GLN A 99 52.14 -2.09 20.39
N TRP A 100 50.85 -2.13 20.04
CA TRP A 100 50.29 -3.20 19.21
C TRP A 100 50.95 -3.29 17.83
N CYS A 101 51.23 -2.15 17.16
CA CYS A 101 51.97 -2.14 15.90
C CYS A 101 53.36 -2.74 16.04
N SER A 102 54.04 -2.49 17.17
CA SER A 102 55.37 -3.03 17.43
C SER A 102 55.37 -4.54 17.62
N GLU A 103 54.35 -5.06 18.32
CA GLU A 103 54.15 -6.50 18.57
C GLU A 103 53.81 -7.26 17.28
N ASN A 104 53.13 -6.61 16.34
CA ASN A 104 52.63 -7.22 15.10
C ASN A 104 53.37 -6.76 13.83
N ARG A 105 54.54 -6.16 13.97
CA ARG A 105 55.29 -5.48 12.88
C ARG A 105 55.49 -6.34 11.63
N SER A 106 55.85 -7.61 11.79
CA SER A 106 56.13 -8.51 10.65
C SER A 106 54.86 -8.79 9.84
N SER A 107 53.72 -9.00 10.51
CA SER A 107 52.43 -9.23 9.89
C SER A 107 51.87 -7.97 9.23
N LEU A 108 51.95 -6.83 9.92
CA LEU A 108 51.53 -5.54 9.37
C LEU A 108 52.31 -5.15 8.11
N LYS A 109 53.62 -5.45 8.09
CA LYS A 109 54.46 -5.25 6.90
C LYS A 109 54.03 -6.13 5.72
N LYS A 110 53.62 -7.37 5.95
CA LYS A 110 53.07 -8.26 4.90
C LYS A 110 51.75 -7.74 4.36
N MET A 111 50.90 -7.18 5.22
CA MET A 111 49.63 -6.54 4.87
C MET A 111 49.80 -5.15 4.22
N LYS A 112 51.02 -4.61 4.20
CA LYS A 112 51.34 -3.26 3.73
C LYS A 112 50.52 -2.16 4.44
N SER A 113 50.24 -2.35 5.73
CA SER A 113 49.53 -1.35 6.54
C SER A 113 50.36 -0.07 6.71
N THR A 114 49.69 1.08 6.62
CA THR A 114 50.28 2.41 6.88
C THR A 114 49.92 2.95 8.27
N LEU A 115 49.28 2.14 9.12
CA LEU A 115 48.80 2.57 10.44
C LEU A 115 49.92 3.09 11.35
N GLU A 116 51.07 2.40 11.42
CA GLU A 116 52.20 2.87 12.23
C GLU A 116 52.64 4.27 11.79
N PHE A 117 52.70 4.55 10.48
CA PHE A 117 53.02 5.88 9.98
C PHE A 117 51.96 6.92 10.37
N ASN A 118 50.67 6.60 10.18
CA ASN A 118 49.58 7.53 10.48
C ASN A 118 49.50 7.89 11.98
N LEU A 119 49.74 6.92 12.88
CA LEU A 119 49.81 7.16 14.32
C LEU A 119 51.00 8.05 14.71
N ARG A 120 52.18 7.79 14.14
CA ARG A 120 53.38 8.61 14.36
C ARG A 120 53.21 10.03 13.81
N LEU A 121 52.52 10.16 12.68
CA LEU A 121 52.15 11.45 12.11
C LEU A 121 51.19 12.20 13.04
N GLN A 122 50.22 11.52 13.64
CA GLN A 122 49.31 12.13 14.62
C GLN A 122 50.05 12.60 15.88
N GLU A 123 50.98 11.81 16.44
CA GLU A 123 51.81 12.25 17.58
C GLU A 123 52.63 13.51 17.22
N HIS A 124 53.14 13.62 15.98
CA HIS A 124 53.80 14.83 15.51
C HIS A 124 52.84 16.04 15.42
N ILE A 125 51.63 15.83 14.89
CA ILE A 125 50.59 16.86 14.81
C ILE A 125 50.21 17.36 16.20
N GLU A 126 50.07 16.48 17.19
CA GLU A 126 49.75 16.90 18.57
C GLU A 126 50.91 17.66 19.24
N LEU A 127 52.17 17.33 18.92
CA LEU A 127 53.32 18.15 19.34
C LEU A 127 53.30 19.54 18.68
N ALA A 128 52.89 19.63 17.42
CA ALA A 128 52.69 20.89 16.72
C ALA A 128 51.53 21.70 17.34
N ARG A 129 50.39 21.05 17.63
CA ARG A 129 49.22 21.64 18.29
C ARG A 129 49.57 22.24 19.65
N ALA A 130 50.41 21.54 20.42
CA ALA A 130 50.92 22.01 21.72
C ALA A 130 52.00 23.11 21.60
N SER A 131 52.28 23.62 20.40
CA SER A 131 53.33 24.63 20.13
C SER A 131 54.74 24.17 20.52
N LYS A 132 55.01 22.86 20.56
CA LYS A 132 56.32 22.28 20.89
C LYS A 132 57.14 21.97 19.62
N GLY A 133 57.36 22.98 18.78
CA GLY A 133 57.95 22.80 17.45
C GLY A 133 59.33 22.10 17.43
N ILE A 134 60.22 22.39 18.39
CA ILE A 134 61.54 21.75 18.46
C ILE A 134 61.41 20.25 18.77
N GLU A 135 60.49 19.87 19.66
CA GLU A 135 60.21 18.46 19.97
C GLU A 135 59.58 17.76 18.77
N ALA A 136 58.64 18.41 18.09
CA ALA A 136 57.99 17.90 16.88
C ALA A 136 59.00 17.60 15.75
N ILE A 137 60.00 18.47 15.55
CA ILE A 137 61.09 18.27 14.57
C ILE A 137 61.94 17.05 14.95
N LYS A 138 62.40 16.97 16.21
CA LYS A 138 63.19 15.82 16.69
C LYS A 138 62.41 14.51 16.56
N TYR A 139 61.11 14.56 16.86
CA TYR A 139 60.21 13.43 16.72
C TYR A 139 60.08 12.98 15.26
N ALA A 140 59.84 13.92 14.33
CA ALA A 140 59.74 13.63 12.91
C ALA A 140 61.03 13.01 12.34
N GLN A 141 62.19 13.55 12.73
CA GLN A 141 63.50 13.01 12.34
C GLN A 141 63.70 11.56 12.82
N LYS A 142 63.19 11.22 14.00
CA LYS A 142 63.32 9.87 14.58
C LYS A 142 62.33 8.87 14.00
N HIS A 143 61.06 9.25 13.88
CA HIS A 143 59.95 8.31 13.62
C HIS A 143 59.35 8.41 12.21
N LEU A 144 59.39 9.59 11.57
CA LEU A 144 58.83 9.80 10.23
C LEU A 144 59.89 9.65 9.12
N ALA A 145 61.16 9.97 9.40
CA ALA A 145 62.24 9.86 8.43
C ALA A 145 62.38 8.48 7.74
N PRO A 146 62.18 7.33 8.44
CA PRO A 146 62.22 6.01 7.78
C PRO A 146 61.18 5.85 6.65
N TRP A 147 60.10 6.62 6.68
CA TRP A 147 59.01 6.56 5.71
C TRP A 147 59.18 7.53 4.54
N LYS A 148 60.28 8.32 4.51
CA LYS A 148 60.50 9.38 3.51
C LYS A 148 60.42 8.90 2.06
N ALA A 149 60.86 7.68 1.77
CA ALA A 149 60.82 7.11 0.43
C ALA A 149 59.38 6.85 -0.06
N ILE A 150 58.43 6.65 0.85
CA ILE A 150 57.03 6.28 0.54
C ILE A 150 56.09 7.48 0.75
N GLU A 151 56.27 8.21 1.86
CA GLU A 151 55.34 9.23 2.35
C GLU A 151 55.94 10.65 2.37
N GLY A 152 56.96 10.90 1.54
CA GLY A 152 57.74 12.14 1.56
C GLY A 152 56.92 13.43 1.43
N VAL A 153 55.83 13.41 0.65
CA VAL A 153 54.92 14.56 0.48
C VAL A 153 54.19 14.88 1.80
N ARG A 154 53.61 13.88 2.45
CA ARG A 154 52.89 14.03 3.72
C ARG A 154 53.83 14.44 4.85
N ILE A 155 55.06 13.94 4.85
CA ILE A 155 56.11 14.39 5.79
C ILE A 155 56.45 15.86 5.56
N GLY A 156 56.57 16.30 4.30
CA GLY A 156 56.76 17.71 3.96
C GLY A 156 55.62 18.60 4.46
N GLN A 157 54.38 18.16 4.29
CA GLN A 157 53.19 18.84 4.83
C GLN A 157 53.20 18.89 6.36
N ALA A 158 53.56 17.80 7.03
CA ALA A 158 53.70 17.76 8.48
C ALA A 158 54.75 18.75 8.99
N MET A 159 55.91 18.82 8.31
CA MET A 159 56.95 19.80 8.64
C MET A 159 56.50 21.24 8.38
N GLY A 160 55.73 21.47 7.31
CA GLY A 160 55.12 22.78 6.99
C GLY A 160 54.07 23.20 8.02
N LEU A 161 53.36 22.25 8.63
CA LEU A 161 52.34 22.48 9.67
C LEU A 161 52.90 23.28 10.85
N LEU A 162 54.19 23.14 11.15
CA LEU A 162 54.87 23.85 12.24
C LEU A 162 54.85 25.39 12.08
N ALA A 163 54.62 25.89 10.86
CA ALA A 163 54.47 27.32 10.59
C ALA A 163 53.05 27.84 10.88
N TYR A 164 52.09 26.95 11.12
CA TYR A 164 50.68 27.26 11.31
C TYR A 164 50.20 26.89 12.71
N LYS A 165 49.39 27.76 13.30
CA LYS A 165 48.71 27.49 14.58
C LYS A 165 47.53 26.53 14.37
N SER A 166 47.03 25.95 15.47
CA SER A 166 45.93 24.99 15.47
C SER A 166 44.59 25.56 14.97
N ASP A 167 44.43 26.89 14.94
CA ASP A 167 43.25 27.62 14.45
C ASP A 167 43.34 28.01 12.96
N THR A 168 44.38 27.53 12.26
CA THR A 168 44.63 27.84 10.84
C THR A 168 43.43 27.51 9.95
N GLN A 169 43.13 28.41 9.01
CA GLN A 169 42.17 28.17 7.93
C GLN A 169 42.84 27.81 6.60
N CYS A 170 44.17 27.73 6.57
CA CYS A 170 44.93 27.44 5.37
C CYS A 170 44.92 25.94 5.07
N GLN A 171 44.38 25.55 3.91
CA GLN A 171 44.48 24.17 3.44
C GLN A 171 45.86 23.89 2.81
N PRO A 172 46.42 22.67 2.99
CA PRO A 172 45.82 21.48 3.62
C PRO A 172 46.01 21.37 5.14
N TYR A 173 46.58 22.40 5.79
CA TYR A 173 46.99 22.33 7.20
C TYR A 173 45.83 22.33 8.19
N LYS A 174 44.69 22.91 7.80
CA LYS A 174 43.45 22.84 8.57
C LYS A 174 43.01 21.37 8.75
N ASP A 175 43.01 20.58 7.68
CA ASP A 175 42.62 19.17 7.74
C ASP A 175 43.55 18.33 8.63
N LEU A 176 44.83 18.71 8.76
CA LEU A 176 45.77 18.03 9.65
C LEU A 176 45.45 18.26 11.14
N TYR A 177 44.85 19.40 11.50
CA TYR A 177 44.43 19.68 12.87
C TYR A 177 42.98 19.26 13.17
N ASP A 178 42.25 18.72 12.19
CA ASP A 178 40.87 18.27 12.38
C ASP A 178 40.80 17.06 13.34
N GLU A 179 39.83 17.08 14.27
CA GLU A 179 39.62 15.99 15.23
C GLU A 179 39.14 14.71 14.56
N LYS A 180 38.50 14.81 13.38
CA LYS A 180 38.03 13.64 12.61
C LYS A 180 39.15 12.64 12.32
N ARG A 181 40.42 13.08 12.27
CA ARG A 181 41.59 12.20 12.08
C ARG A 181 41.68 11.10 13.14
N TRP A 182 41.24 11.36 14.37
CA TRP A 182 41.24 10.33 15.42
C TRP A 182 40.22 9.22 15.12
N LEU A 183 39.05 9.57 14.58
CA LEU A 183 38.06 8.59 14.10
C LEU A 183 38.63 7.77 12.92
N GLU A 184 39.33 8.41 11.99
CA GLU A 184 40.01 7.72 10.87
C GLU A 184 41.10 6.75 11.36
N LEU A 185 41.83 7.09 12.42
CA LEU A 185 42.81 6.20 13.04
C LEU A 185 42.15 5.01 13.73
N VAL A 186 41.05 5.21 14.43
CA VAL A 186 40.25 4.15 15.04
C VAL A 186 39.72 3.20 13.96
N GLU A 187 39.15 3.73 12.87
CA GLU A 187 38.66 2.93 11.75
C GLU A 187 39.79 2.16 11.04
N GLN A 188 40.94 2.79 10.79
CA GLN A 188 42.10 2.12 10.19
C GLN A 188 42.65 1.04 11.11
N PHE A 189 42.77 1.30 12.42
CA PHE A 189 43.19 0.30 13.40
C PHE A 189 42.23 -0.88 13.38
N ARG A 190 40.91 -0.63 13.47
CA ARG A 190 39.89 -1.68 13.44
C ARG A 190 39.98 -2.54 12.20
N SER A 191 40.14 -1.91 11.03
CA SER A 191 40.33 -2.60 9.75
C SER A 191 41.56 -3.51 9.76
N ASP A 192 42.72 -2.98 10.18
CA ASP A 192 43.97 -3.72 10.23
C ASP A 192 43.94 -4.84 11.28
N TYR A 193 43.32 -4.57 12.43
CA TYR A 193 43.15 -5.53 13.52
C TYR A 193 42.27 -6.71 13.08
N TYR A 194 41.11 -6.42 12.48
CA TYR A 194 40.23 -7.47 11.96
C TYR A 194 40.90 -8.29 10.86
N ALA A 195 41.59 -7.64 9.91
CA ALA A 195 42.29 -8.35 8.86
C ALA A 195 43.43 -9.22 9.40
N LEU A 196 44.18 -8.76 10.41
CA LEU A 196 45.22 -9.54 11.07
C LEU A 196 44.64 -10.77 11.79
N CYS A 197 43.51 -10.59 12.47
CA CYS A 197 42.81 -11.64 13.21
C CYS A 197 41.92 -12.54 12.32
N SER A 198 41.92 -12.33 10.99
CA SER A 198 41.04 -13.05 10.05
C SER A 198 39.55 -12.91 10.38
N LEU A 199 39.17 -11.77 10.95
CA LEU A 199 37.78 -11.40 11.22
C LEU A 199 37.19 -10.65 10.03
N THR A 200 35.89 -10.80 9.83
CA THR A 200 35.16 -10.00 8.84
C THR A 200 35.05 -8.54 9.29
N PRO A 201 35.10 -7.58 8.35
CA PRO A 201 34.93 -6.16 8.68
C PRO A 201 33.49 -5.84 9.12
N HIS A 202 32.51 -6.60 8.62
CA HIS A 202 31.11 -6.46 8.99
C HIS A 202 30.69 -7.61 9.93
N PRO A 203 29.80 -7.35 10.90
CA PRO A 203 29.25 -8.40 11.76
C PRO A 203 28.54 -9.48 10.94
N MET A 204 28.83 -10.74 11.23
CA MET A 204 28.27 -11.87 10.50
C MET A 204 26.74 -11.99 10.69
N MET A 205 26.22 -11.51 11.82
CA MET A 205 24.79 -11.41 12.07
C MET A 205 24.09 -10.55 11.02
N SER A 206 24.63 -9.37 10.72
CA SER A 206 24.06 -8.43 9.73
C SER A 206 24.03 -9.05 8.34
N ILE A 207 25.13 -9.68 7.92
CA ILE A 207 25.24 -10.35 6.61
C ILE A 207 24.20 -11.47 6.50
N THR A 208 24.11 -12.32 7.54
CA THR A 208 23.19 -13.46 7.54
C THR A 208 21.72 -13.02 7.54
N LEU A 209 21.40 -11.96 8.30
CA LEU A 209 20.06 -11.38 8.34
C LEU A 209 19.67 -10.78 6.99
N GLN A 210 20.56 -10.00 6.37
CA GLN A 210 20.32 -9.43 5.04
C GLN A 210 20.12 -10.52 3.98
N ALA A 211 20.94 -11.58 4.00
CA ALA A 211 20.77 -12.71 3.09
C ALA A 211 19.42 -13.42 3.30
N GLY A 212 19.04 -13.68 4.55
CA GLY A 212 17.76 -14.30 4.90
C GLY A 212 16.55 -13.46 4.48
N LEU A 213 16.57 -12.16 4.75
CA LEU A 213 15.51 -11.24 4.33
C LEU A 213 15.41 -11.13 2.82
N SER A 214 16.55 -11.04 2.11
CA SER A 214 16.57 -11.02 0.64
C SER A 214 15.98 -12.28 0.02
N ALA A 215 16.17 -13.45 0.66
CA ALA A 215 15.61 -14.71 0.20
C ALA A 215 14.08 -14.79 0.37
N LEU A 216 13.51 -14.03 1.32
CA LEU A 216 12.08 -13.99 1.61
C LEU A 216 11.35 -12.82 0.93
N LYS A 217 12.08 -11.76 0.58
CA LYS A 217 11.53 -10.50 0.10
C LYS A 217 11.03 -10.62 -1.34
N THR A 218 9.72 -10.48 -1.54
CA THR A 218 9.08 -10.47 -2.86
C THR A 218 8.43 -9.11 -3.15
N PRO A 219 8.12 -8.77 -4.42
CA PRO A 219 7.35 -7.56 -4.74
C PRO A 219 6.01 -7.48 -3.98
N GLN A 220 5.40 -8.64 -3.75
CA GLN A 220 4.10 -8.80 -3.09
C GLN A 220 4.10 -8.37 -1.62
N CYS A 221 5.27 -8.32 -0.96
CA CYS A 221 5.37 -7.87 0.43
C CYS A 221 4.99 -6.39 0.64
N TYR A 222 4.99 -5.58 -0.44
CA TYR A 222 4.68 -4.15 -0.39
C TYR A 222 3.26 -3.81 -0.83
N GLU A 223 2.53 -4.78 -1.39
CA GLU A 223 1.11 -4.62 -1.71
C GLU A 223 0.29 -4.90 -0.46
N HIS A 224 -0.46 -3.89 0.04
CA HIS A 224 -1.23 -4.01 1.28
C HIS A 224 -2.16 -5.23 1.27
N GLU A 225 -2.75 -5.54 0.11
CA GLU A 225 -3.62 -6.69 -0.04
C GLU A 225 -2.90 -8.02 0.04
N ASN A 226 -1.60 -8.11 -0.30
CA ASN A 226 -0.85 -9.36 -0.45
C ASN A 226 0.14 -9.64 0.69
N LYS A 227 0.15 -8.79 1.72
CA LYS A 227 0.92 -9.02 2.94
C LYS A 227 0.53 -10.34 3.61
N ASN A 228 1.54 -11.11 4.00
CA ASN A 228 1.37 -12.35 4.73
C ASN A 228 1.73 -12.13 6.21
N VAL A 229 0.81 -12.47 7.11
CA VAL A 229 0.96 -12.34 8.57
C VAL A 229 2.15 -13.12 9.14
N ASN A 230 2.56 -14.20 8.47
CA ASN A 230 3.68 -15.03 8.89
C ASN A 230 4.99 -14.68 8.15
N CYS A 231 4.98 -13.65 7.30
CA CYS A 231 6.17 -13.23 6.57
C CYS A 231 6.91 -12.14 7.35
N PRO A 232 8.16 -12.39 7.79
CA PRO A 232 8.95 -11.41 8.53
C PRO A 232 9.19 -10.10 7.75
N VAL A 233 9.19 -10.16 6.42
CA VAL A 233 9.38 -8.99 5.55
C VAL A 233 8.11 -8.13 5.45
N CYS A 234 6.93 -8.72 5.62
CA CYS A 234 5.65 -7.99 5.53
C CYS A 234 5.36 -7.17 6.79
N ASP A 235 6.02 -7.49 7.91
CA ASP A 235 5.94 -6.71 9.14
C ASP A 235 6.73 -5.41 9.00
N SER A 236 5.99 -4.31 8.82
CA SER A 236 6.54 -2.97 8.64
C SER A 236 7.10 -2.36 9.92
N ASP A 237 6.87 -2.94 11.10
CA ASP A 237 7.36 -2.39 12.36
C ASP A 237 8.70 -3.00 12.77
N THR A 238 9.02 -4.21 12.30
CA THR A 238 10.24 -4.94 12.66
C THR A 238 11.20 -5.11 11.46
N LEU A 239 11.26 -6.32 10.89
CA LEU A 239 12.25 -6.73 9.89
C LEU A 239 11.95 -6.19 8.49
N GLY A 240 10.71 -5.80 8.19
CA GLY A 240 10.34 -5.19 6.91
C GLY A 240 11.06 -3.88 6.62
N LYS A 241 11.31 -3.05 7.63
CA LYS A 241 12.13 -1.82 7.51
C LYS A 241 13.56 -2.12 7.10
N LEU A 242 14.16 -3.15 7.70
CA LEU A 242 15.52 -3.59 7.37
C LEU A 242 15.61 -4.17 5.94
N ALA A 243 14.51 -4.75 5.45
CA ALA A 243 14.45 -5.35 4.13
C ALA A 243 14.24 -4.35 2.98
N GLU A 244 13.86 -3.09 3.25
CA GLU A 244 13.45 -2.12 2.21
C GLU A 244 14.49 -1.93 1.10
N LYS A 245 15.77 -1.79 1.44
CA LYS A 245 16.87 -1.58 0.49
C LYS A 245 17.51 -2.86 -0.04
N LEU A 246 17.03 -4.03 0.38
CA LEU A 246 17.57 -5.32 -0.03
C LEU A 246 17.04 -5.77 -1.41
N PRO A 247 17.78 -6.60 -2.16
CA PRO A 247 17.29 -7.16 -3.41
C PRO A 247 16.07 -8.06 -3.21
N LEU A 248 15.26 -8.20 -4.26
CA LEU A 248 14.10 -9.07 -4.31
C LEU A 248 14.52 -10.51 -4.66
N SER A 249 13.88 -11.50 -4.05
CA SER A 249 14.05 -12.90 -4.42
C SER A 249 13.45 -13.18 -5.80
N HIS A 250 14.17 -13.94 -6.61
CA HIS A 250 13.67 -14.45 -7.87
C HIS A 250 13.07 -15.85 -7.67
N HIS A 251 11.74 -15.95 -7.70
CA HIS A 251 11.03 -17.23 -7.64
C HIS A 251 10.64 -17.69 -9.03
N VAL A 252 11.05 -18.90 -9.42
CA VAL A 252 10.68 -19.52 -10.71
C VAL A 252 9.28 -20.14 -10.63
N ASN A 253 8.91 -20.65 -9.45
CA ASN A 253 7.63 -21.31 -9.20
C ASN A 253 6.86 -20.57 -8.11
N SER A 254 5.61 -20.22 -8.41
CA SER A 254 4.69 -19.64 -7.43
C SER A 254 4.13 -20.74 -6.52
N THR A 255 4.02 -20.43 -5.23
CA THR A 255 3.36 -21.30 -4.24
C THR A 255 2.21 -20.51 -3.62
N LEU A 256 1.00 -21.07 -3.66
CA LEU A 256 -0.15 -20.46 -3.00
C LEU A 256 -0.09 -20.75 -1.51
N VAL A 257 -0.25 -19.72 -0.69
CA VAL A 257 -0.27 -19.84 0.78
C VAL A 257 -1.59 -19.24 1.28
N CYS A 258 -2.28 -19.99 2.14
CA CYS A 258 -3.54 -19.52 2.71
C CYS A 258 -3.32 -18.33 3.64
N ARG A 259 -4.08 -17.25 3.41
CA ARG A 259 -4.05 -16.06 4.28
C ARG A 259 -4.43 -16.36 5.73
N ILE A 260 -5.34 -17.30 5.95
CA ILE A 260 -5.89 -17.58 7.28
C ILE A 260 -5.00 -18.57 8.03
N SER A 261 -4.76 -19.74 7.42
CA SER A 261 -3.99 -20.80 8.09
C SER A 261 -2.48 -20.63 7.96
N GLY A 262 -2.00 -19.80 7.01
CA GLY A 262 -0.58 -19.69 6.69
C GLY A 262 0.02 -20.94 6.04
N LYS A 263 -0.80 -21.98 5.76
CA LYS A 263 -0.35 -23.24 5.16
C LYS A 263 -0.31 -23.15 3.64
N ILE A 264 0.61 -23.89 3.04
CA ILE A 264 0.70 -24.04 1.57
C ILE A 264 -0.58 -24.71 1.07
N MET A 265 -1.09 -24.22 -0.06
CA MET A 265 -2.18 -24.85 -0.80
C MET A 265 -1.58 -25.79 -1.85
N ASN A 266 -2.05 -27.04 -1.85
CA ASN A 266 -1.57 -28.12 -2.71
C ASN A 266 -2.70 -29.14 -2.94
N GLU A 267 -2.38 -30.31 -3.50
CA GLU A 267 -3.35 -31.37 -3.77
C GLU A 267 -4.11 -31.83 -2.50
N ASP A 268 -3.45 -31.85 -1.34
CA ASP A 268 -4.03 -32.25 -0.06
C ASP A 268 -4.74 -31.09 0.70
N ASN A 269 -4.53 -29.84 0.26
CA ASN A 269 -5.11 -28.63 0.84
C ASN A 269 -5.46 -27.63 -0.28
N PRO A 270 -6.44 -27.95 -1.15
CA PRO A 270 -6.64 -27.24 -2.39
C PRO A 270 -7.09 -25.79 -2.19
N PRO A 271 -6.78 -24.90 -3.16
CA PRO A 271 -7.29 -23.53 -3.20
C PRO A 271 -8.80 -23.51 -3.49
N MET A 272 -9.54 -22.73 -2.71
CA MET A 272 -10.99 -22.55 -2.79
C MET A 272 -11.30 -21.07 -2.98
N LEU A 273 -11.97 -20.74 -4.09
CA LEU A 273 -12.40 -19.38 -4.41
C LEU A 273 -13.75 -19.09 -3.75
N LEU A 274 -13.82 -18.06 -2.90
CA LEU A 274 -15.08 -17.61 -2.29
C LEU A 274 -15.76 -16.50 -3.12
N PRO A 275 -17.05 -16.20 -2.91
CA PRO A 275 -17.78 -15.14 -3.63
C PRO A 275 -17.16 -13.74 -3.52
N ASN A 276 -16.38 -13.48 -2.47
CA ASN A 276 -15.56 -12.28 -2.31
C ASN A 276 -14.33 -12.23 -3.25
N ARG A 277 -14.23 -13.18 -4.20
CA ARG A 277 -13.14 -13.36 -5.17
C ARG A 277 -11.76 -13.61 -4.56
N ARG A 278 -11.71 -14.01 -3.29
CA ARG A 278 -10.46 -14.38 -2.60
C ARG A 278 -10.31 -15.89 -2.52
N VAL A 279 -9.05 -16.34 -2.54
CA VAL A 279 -8.69 -17.76 -2.50
C VAL A 279 -8.21 -18.13 -1.09
N TYR A 280 -8.81 -19.16 -0.52
CA TYR A 280 -8.48 -19.72 0.79
C TYR A 280 -8.28 -21.22 0.69
N SER A 281 -7.60 -21.86 1.65
CA SER A 281 -7.38 -23.29 1.56
C SER A 281 -8.54 -24.09 2.15
N GLN A 282 -8.84 -25.25 1.58
CA GLN A 282 -9.94 -26.11 2.06
C GLN A 282 -9.85 -26.41 3.56
N ASN A 283 -8.65 -26.70 4.08
CA ASN A 283 -8.49 -27.00 5.49
C ASN A 283 -8.78 -25.79 6.39
N ALA A 284 -8.41 -24.58 5.96
CA ALA A 284 -8.74 -23.37 6.71
C ALA A 284 -10.25 -23.14 6.76
N LEU A 285 -10.95 -23.38 5.64
CA LEU A 285 -12.40 -23.26 5.58
C LEU A 285 -13.10 -24.29 6.47
N ASN A 286 -12.62 -25.55 6.48
CA ASN A 286 -13.16 -26.60 7.34
C ASN A 286 -12.94 -26.30 8.83
N GLU A 287 -11.73 -25.85 9.21
CA GLU A 287 -11.42 -25.47 10.59
C GLU A 287 -12.30 -24.30 11.08
N LEU A 288 -12.58 -23.33 10.20
CA LEU A 288 -13.46 -22.20 10.51
C LEU A 288 -14.93 -22.61 10.61
N ALA A 289 -15.41 -23.46 9.70
CA ALA A 289 -16.77 -23.99 9.74
C ALA A 289 -17.00 -24.83 11.00
N ALA A 290 -16.01 -25.63 11.43
CA ALA A 290 -16.11 -26.48 12.62
C ALA A 290 -16.12 -25.67 13.93
N LYS A 291 -15.52 -24.48 13.96
CA LYS A 291 -15.48 -23.63 15.15
C LYS A 291 -16.75 -22.84 15.40
N ASN A 292 -17.72 -22.83 14.47
CA ASN A 292 -18.87 -21.91 14.50
C ASN A 292 -18.45 -20.46 14.77
N ASP A 293 -17.24 -20.09 14.34
CA ASP A 293 -16.78 -18.72 14.47
C ASP A 293 -17.59 -17.89 13.47
N ASP A 294 -18.24 -16.82 13.95
CA ASP A 294 -18.83 -15.77 13.13
C ASP A 294 -17.87 -15.28 12.04
N PHE A 295 -16.57 -15.56 12.16
CA PHE A 295 -15.53 -15.36 11.16
C PHE A 295 -15.74 -16.09 9.82
N PHE A 296 -16.45 -17.24 9.76
CA PHE A 296 -16.76 -17.91 8.48
C PHE A 296 -17.89 -17.19 7.73
N LEU A 297 -18.93 -16.74 8.45
CA LEU A 297 -19.95 -15.84 7.92
C LEU A 297 -19.32 -14.49 7.55
N TYR A 298 -18.45 -13.95 8.40
CA TYR A 298 -17.63 -12.77 8.16
C TYR A 298 -16.81 -12.95 6.87
N LEU A 299 -15.97 -13.96 6.69
CA LEU A 299 -15.19 -14.15 5.45
C LEU A 299 -16.05 -14.36 4.19
N ALA A 300 -17.21 -15.00 4.31
CA ALA A 300 -18.17 -15.15 3.22
C ALA A 300 -18.96 -13.85 2.93
N MET A 301 -19.05 -12.91 3.88
CA MET A 301 -19.90 -11.70 3.83
C MET A 301 -19.15 -10.36 4.01
N THR A 302 -17.84 -10.35 4.29
CA THR A 302 -17.05 -9.14 4.55
C THR A 302 -16.57 -8.50 3.28
N ASN A 303 -17.52 -7.88 2.63
CA ASN A 303 -17.55 -6.45 2.37
C ASN A 303 -18.70 -6.24 1.38
N GLN A 304 -19.92 -6.63 1.76
CA GLN A 304 -21.04 -5.97 1.10
C GLN A 304 -21.28 -4.68 1.85
N PHE A 305 -20.67 -3.62 1.32
CA PHE A 305 -21.11 -2.25 1.54
C PHE A 305 -22.62 -2.17 1.38
N GLU A 306 -23.29 -1.23 2.05
CA GLU A 306 -24.76 -1.20 2.04
C GLU A 306 -25.31 -1.18 0.61
N PHE A 307 -24.68 -0.39 -0.27
CA PHE A 307 -25.00 -0.31 -1.68
C PHE A 307 -24.94 -1.68 -2.39
N ASP A 308 -23.93 -2.51 -2.10
CA ASP A 308 -23.80 -3.83 -2.72
C ASP A 308 -24.87 -4.81 -2.24
N LYS A 309 -25.26 -4.72 -0.96
CA LYS A 309 -26.38 -5.51 -0.42
C LYS A 309 -27.68 -5.16 -1.12
N VAL A 310 -27.96 -3.87 -1.25
CA VAL A 310 -29.24 -3.40 -1.80
C VAL A 310 -29.29 -3.42 -3.33
N THR A 311 -28.17 -3.62 -4.00
CA THR A 311 -28.09 -3.81 -5.46
C THR A 311 -27.73 -5.24 -5.85
N ALA A 312 -27.79 -6.19 -4.91
CA ALA A 312 -27.54 -7.60 -5.18
C ALA A 312 -28.70 -8.19 -5.99
N THR A 313 -28.35 -9.04 -6.97
CA THR A 313 -29.33 -9.79 -7.75
C THR A 313 -28.91 -11.25 -7.84
N LYS A 314 -29.88 -12.12 -8.10
CA LYS A 314 -29.68 -13.56 -8.24
C LYS A 314 -30.12 -14.01 -9.62
N TYR A 315 -29.21 -14.62 -10.38
CA TYR A 315 -29.56 -15.26 -11.64
C TYR A 315 -30.47 -16.48 -11.42
N LEU A 316 -31.59 -16.53 -12.12
CA LEU A 316 -32.58 -17.60 -12.03
C LEU A 316 -32.52 -18.59 -13.19
N GLY A 317 -32.02 -18.15 -14.35
CA GLY A 317 -31.91 -18.97 -15.55
C GLY A 317 -32.23 -18.20 -16.82
N LYS A 318 -32.44 -18.97 -17.89
CA LYS A 318 -32.78 -18.48 -19.23
C LYS A 318 -34.17 -18.99 -19.64
N THR A 319 -34.99 -18.13 -20.21
CA THR A 319 -36.33 -18.46 -20.75
C THR A 319 -36.22 -19.12 -22.13
N GLU A 320 -37.35 -19.65 -22.63
CA GLU A 320 -37.42 -20.26 -23.98
C GLU A 320 -37.19 -19.24 -25.10
N ASP A 321 -37.55 -17.97 -24.90
CA ASP A 321 -37.26 -16.84 -25.80
C ASP A 321 -35.86 -16.24 -25.57
N GLU A 322 -34.97 -17.03 -24.97
CA GLU A 322 -33.54 -16.74 -24.79
C GLU A 322 -33.22 -15.52 -23.89
N LYS A 323 -34.17 -15.07 -23.06
CA LYS A 323 -33.95 -13.98 -22.10
C LYS A 323 -33.38 -14.50 -20.79
N HIS A 324 -32.42 -13.76 -20.23
CA HIS A 324 -31.76 -14.08 -18.98
C HIS A 324 -32.49 -13.37 -17.82
N ILE A 325 -32.89 -14.14 -16.80
CA ILE A 325 -33.73 -13.64 -15.71
C ILE A 325 -32.92 -13.53 -14.43
N PHE A 326 -32.94 -12.34 -13.83
CA PHE A 326 -32.40 -12.07 -12.51
C PHE A 326 -33.51 -11.63 -11.56
N SER A 327 -33.44 -12.03 -10.29
CA SER A 327 -34.32 -11.54 -9.23
C SER A 327 -33.55 -10.61 -8.29
N GLY A 328 -34.22 -9.56 -7.82
CA GLY A 328 -33.67 -8.60 -6.87
C GLY A 328 -34.75 -7.93 -6.03
N TYR A 329 -34.34 -6.88 -5.31
CA TYR A 329 -35.23 -6.13 -4.41
C TYR A 329 -34.85 -4.65 -4.39
N ALA A 330 -35.84 -3.76 -4.54
CA ALA A 330 -35.68 -2.33 -4.35
C ALA A 330 -35.91 -1.96 -2.88
N ASN A 331 -34.84 -1.58 -2.18
CA ASN A 331 -34.87 -1.32 -0.73
C ASN A 331 -35.53 0.03 -0.39
N ALA A 332 -36.36 0.04 0.65
CA ALA A 332 -37.07 1.23 1.15
C ALA A 332 -36.14 2.31 1.76
N GLU A 333 -35.01 1.91 2.34
CA GLU A 333 -34.01 2.82 2.92
C GLU A 333 -33.24 3.60 1.85
N TRP A 334 -33.33 3.16 0.59
CA TRP A 334 -32.72 3.81 -0.56
C TRP A 334 -33.77 4.56 -1.39
N CYS A 335 -34.85 5.05 -0.77
CA CYS A 335 -35.97 5.77 -1.41
C CYS A 335 -35.88 7.31 -1.12
N ILE A 336 -36.15 8.19 -2.12
CA ILE A 336 -36.38 9.64 -1.94
C ILE A 336 -37.89 9.87 -2.05
N GLY A 337 -38.52 10.30 -0.95
CA GLY A 337 -39.98 10.30 -0.84
C GLY A 337 -40.51 8.86 -0.96
N ASP A 338 -41.49 8.64 -1.84
CA ASP A 338 -42.13 7.33 -2.02
C ASP A 338 -41.56 6.54 -3.23
N VAL A 339 -40.37 6.92 -3.73
CA VAL A 339 -39.72 6.33 -4.91
C VAL A 339 -38.30 5.88 -4.51
N PRO A 340 -37.88 4.62 -4.78
CA PRO A 340 -36.47 4.24 -4.74
C PRO A 340 -35.60 5.26 -5.48
N HIS A 341 -34.73 5.94 -4.72
CA HIS A 341 -34.00 7.17 -5.01
C HIS A 341 -34.62 8.02 -6.12
N GLY A 342 -35.65 8.81 -5.80
CA GLY A 342 -35.95 10.09 -6.48
C GLY A 342 -36.16 10.01 -7.98
N GLY A 343 -36.42 8.81 -8.46
CA GLY A 343 -36.30 8.47 -9.85
C GLY A 343 -34.86 8.55 -10.37
N LYS A 344 -34.02 7.53 -10.05
CA LYS A 344 -33.73 6.38 -10.93
C LYS A 344 -32.31 5.80 -10.94
N GLY A 345 -31.29 6.52 -10.46
CA GLY A 345 -29.89 6.06 -10.53
C GLY A 345 -29.64 4.74 -9.80
N TYR A 346 -30.20 4.57 -8.59
CA TYR A 346 -30.10 3.34 -7.80
C TYR A 346 -30.65 2.10 -8.54
N VAL A 347 -31.85 2.18 -9.13
CA VAL A 347 -32.43 1.04 -9.87
C VAL A 347 -31.70 0.78 -11.19
N ALA A 348 -31.15 1.81 -11.83
CA ALA A 348 -30.27 1.64 -12.99
C ALA A 348 -28.98 0.89 -12.59
N SER A 349 -28.42 1.15 -11.40
CA SER A 349 -27.29 0.38 -10.85
C SER A 349 -27.63 -1.08 -10.55
N ILE A 350 -28.87 -1.41 -10.16
CA ILE A 350 -29.31 -2.81 -10.04
C ILE A 350 -29.27 -3.49 -11.41
N ILE A 351 -29.84 -2.85 -12.44
CA ILE A 351 -29.88 -3.37 -13.82
C ILE A 351 -28.46 -3.55 -14.36
N LEU A 352 -27.62 -2.52 -14.23
CA LEU A 352 -26.24 -2.56 -14.68
C LEU A 352 -25.44 -3.65 -13.96
N GLY A 353 -25.65 -3.83 -12.65
CA GLY A 353 -25.07 -4.93 -11.89
C GLY A 353 -25.41 -6.30 -12.47
N SER A 354 -26.69 -6.56 -12.78
CA SER A 354 -27.10 -7.83 -13.41
C SER A 354 -26.49 -8.02 -14.81
N ILE A 355 -26.35 -6.94 -15.60
CA ILE A 355 -25.67 -7.00 -16.89
C ILE A 355 -24.19 -7.34 -16.69
N MET A 356 -23.50 -6.69 -15.76
CA MET A 356 -22.10 -6.98 -15.48
C MET A 356 -21.89 -8.43 -14.99
N ASP A 357 -22.79 -8.95 -14.15
CA ASP A 357 -22.76 -10.34 -13.72
C ASP A 357 -22.95 -11.31 -14.90
N HIS A 358 -23.87 -11.01 -15.82
CA HIS A 358 -24.08 -11.77 -17.07
C HIS A 358 -22.83 -11.79 -17.98
N PHE A 359 -22.06 -10.70 -17.99
CA PHE A 359 -20.82 -10.59 -18.77
C PHE A 359 -19.55 -11.03 -18.04
N SER A 360 -19.65 -11.46 -16.79
CA SER A 360 -18.49 -11.69 -15.90
C SER A 360 -17.45 -12.69 -16.41
N THR A 361 -17.83 -13.63 -17.29
CA THR A 361 -16.95 -14.62 -17.90
C THR A 361 -16.58 -14.31 -19.36
N ARG A 362 -17.04 -13.18 -19.90
CA ARG A 362 -16.78 -12.77 -21.29
C ARG A 362 -15.54 -11.85 -21.36
N HIS A 363 -15.14 -11.50 -22.58
CA HIS A 363 -14.12 -10.47 -22.77
C HIS A 363 -14.68 -9.06 -22.52
N GLN A 364 -15.93 -8.79 -22.91
CA GLN A 364 -16.55 -7.47 -22.79
C GLN A 364 -17.10 -7.20 -21.39
N ILE A 365 -16.23 -7.03 -20.41
CA ILE A 365 -16.58 -6.91 -18.98
C ILE A 365 -16.92 -5.48 -18.53
N ASP A 366 -16.71 -4.48 -19.39
CA ASP A 366 -16.86 -3.06 -19.03
C ASP A 366 -18.05 -2.42 -19.76
N PRO A 367 -18.92 -1.66 -19.06
CA PRO A 367 -19.91 -0.85 -19.75
C PRO A 367 -19.24 0.36 -20.43
N VAL A 368 -19.67 0.66 -21.65
CA VAL A 368 -19.17 1.77 -22.46
C VAL A 368 -20.23 2.86 -22.60
N ALA A 369 -21.51 2.45 -22.75
CA ALA A 369 -22.65 3.35 -22.79
C ALA A 369 -23.89 2.67 -22.22
N MET A 370 -24.75 3.42 -21.54
CA MET A 370 -26.02 2.95 -21.00
C MET A 370 -27.10 4.01 -21.17
N ASN A 371 -28.18 3.67 -21.85
CA ASN A 371 -29.36 4.53 -22.01
C ASN A 371 -30.50 3.92 -21.22
N CYS A 372 -31.11 4.69 -20.31
CA CYS A 372 -32.20 4.26 -19.44
C CYS A 372 -33.47 5.06 -19.75
N PHE A 373 -34.55 4.35 -20.05
CA PHE A 373 -35.89 4.86 -20.29
C PHE A 373 -36.80 4.41 -19.17
N TYR A 374 -37.49 5.34 -18.54
CA TYR A 374 -38.26 5.02 -17.35
C TYR A 374 -39.72 5.22 -17.66
N LEU A 375 -40.35 4.09 -17.89
CA LEU A 375 -41.69 3.98 -18.43
C LEU A 375 -42.72 4.24 -17.33
N ARG A 376 -42.44 3.80 -16.10
CA ARG A 376 -43.34 3.90 -14.94
C ARG A 376 -42.55 4.06 -13.64
N LYS A 377 -43.19 4.65 -12.63
CA LYS A 377 -42.65 4.74 -11.26
C LYS A 377 -42.38 3.33 -10.71
N THR A 378 -41.16 3.13 -10.21
CA THR A 378 -40.76 1.96 -9.42
C THR A 378 -41.28 2.09 -8.00
N VAL A 379 -41.52 0.96 -7.34
CA VAL A 379 -41.92 0.89 -5.94
C VAL A 379 -40.88 0.11 -5.14
N CYS A 380 -40.71 0.43 -3.85
CA CYS A 380 -39.83 -0.36 -2.99
C CYS A 380 -40.47 -1.77 -2.86
N GLY A 381 -39.72 -2.87 -3.06
CA GLY A 381 -40.29 -4.22 -3.21
C GLY A 381 -39.52 -5.16 -4.17
N HIS A 382 -40.02 -6.39 -4.36
CA HIS A 382 -39.39 -7.38 -5.24
C HIS A 382 -39.44 -6.96 -6.71
N LEU A 383 -38.40 -7.33 -7.45
CA LEU A 383 -38.25 -7.03 -8.86
C LEU A 383 -37.58 -8.19 -9.60
N ILE A 384 -37.72 -8.15 -10.93
CA ILE A 384 -36.91 -8.95 -11.84
C ILE A 384 -36.24 -8.07 -12.87
N ILE A 385 -35.16 -8.58 -13.44
CA ILE A 385 -34.48 -7.99 -14.58
C ILE A 385 -34.42 -9.04 -15.68
N GLU A 386 -35.00 -8.71 -16.83
CA GLU A 386 -34.84 -9.48 -18.06
C GLU A 386 -33.70 -8.89 -18.86
N ILE A 387 -32.74 -9.70 -19.29
CA ILE A 387 -31.64 -9.29 -20.18
C ILE A 387 -31.76 -10.05 -21.49
N GLU A 388 -31.75 -9.31 -22.59
CA GLU A 388 -31.82 -9.80 -23.96
C GLU A 388 -30.58 -9.36 -24.75
N GLU A 389 -29.89 -10.33 -25.34
CA GLU A 389 -28.69 -10.10 -26.13
C GLU A 389 -29.04 -9.56 -27.53
N GLN A 390 -28.82 -8.28 -27.79
CA GLN A 390 -29.17 -7.64 -29.07
C GLN A 390 -28.09 -7.82 -30.13
N LYS A 391 -26.82 -7.70 -29.72
CA LYS A 391 -25.66 -7.89 -30.57
C LYS A 391 -24.52 -8.46 -29.74
N MET A 392 -24.06 -9.65 -30.08
CA MET A 392 -22.93 -10.28 -29.40
C MET A 392 -21.72 -10.38 -30.32
N SER A 393 -20.54 -10.07 -29.78
CA SER A 393 -19.27 -10.14 -30.50
C SER A 393 -18.21 -10.78 -29.62
N SER A 394 -17.33 -11.59 -30.22
CA SER A 394 -16.14 -12.11 -29.54
C SER A 394 -14.96 -11.14 -29.58
N LYS A 395 -14.96 -10.16 -30.49
CA LYS A 395 -13.83 -9.25 -30.74
C LYS A 395 -14.15 -7.77 -30.55
N GLY A 396 -15.41 -7.37 -30.76
CA GLY A 396 -15.85 -5.98 -30.64
C GLY A 396 -16.82 -5.79 -29.48
N TYR A 397 -17.58 -4.70 -29.54
CA TYR A 397 -18.62 -4.39 -28.56
C TYR A 397 -19.82 -5.34 -28.64
N CYS A 398 -20.42 -5.59 -27.49
CA CYS A 398 -21.72 -6.24 -27.35
C CYS A 398 -22.78 -5.19 -26.98
N VAL A 399 -24.02 -5.42 -27.38
CA VAL A 399 -25.17 -4.60 -26.99
C VAL A 399 -26.24 -5.50 -26.41
N VAL A 400 -26.76 -5.10 -25.25
CA VAL A 400 -27.88 -5.79 -24.58
C VAL A 400 -29.00 -4.82 -24.27
N SER A 401 -30.22 -5.34 -24.33
CA SER A 401 -31.42 -4.70 -23.82
C SER A 401 -31.72 -5.31 -22.46
N ALA A 402 -32.01 -4.50 -21.44
CA ALA A 402 -32.45 -5.03 -20.16
C ALA A 402 -33.66 -4.28 -19.61
N VAL A 403 -34.64 -5.01 -19.07
CA VAL A 403 -35.90 -4.48 -18.56
C VAL A 403 -36.09 -4.86 -17.09
N LEU A 404 -36.23 -3.86 -16.22
CA LEU A 404 -36.69 -4.05 -14.85
C LEU A 404 -38.21 -4.12 -14.82
N LYS A 405 -38.74 -5.20 -14.27
CA LYS A 405 -40.18 -5.41 -14.08
C LYS A 405 -40.54 -5.64 -12.63
N GLN A 406 -41.75 -5.23 -12.25
CA GLN A 406 -42.29 -5.43 -10.90
C GLN A 406 -43.71 -5.97 -10.94
N LYS A 407 -44.00 -6.83 -9.97
CA LYS A 407 -45.33 -7.37 -9.65
C LYS A 407 -45.58 -7.11 -8.17
N ASP A 408 -46.84 -6.88 -7.78
CA ASP A 408 -47.20 -6.75 -6.37
C ASP A 408 -47.15 -8.13 -5.69
N VAL A 409 -45.98 -8.47 -5.14
CA VAL A 409 -45.71 -9.75 -4.47
C VAL A 409 -44.94 -9.54 -3.18
N LYS A 410 -45.20 -10.39 -2.18
CA LYS A 410 -44.53 -10.35 -0.88
C LYS A 410 -43.20 -11.12 -0.85
N SER A 411 -43.01 -12.05 -1.77
CA SER A 411 -41.85 -12.95 -1.83
C SER A 411 -41.13 -12.81 -3.18
N PRO A 412 -39.80 -13.02 -3.21
CA PRO A 412 -39.05 -12.95 -4.46
C PRO A 412 -39.39 -14.13 -5.36
N LEU A 413 -39.20 -13.95 -6.67
CA LEU A 413 -39.20 -15.07 -7.61
C LEU A 413 -37.95 -15.91 -7.38
N THR A 414 -38.13 -17.18 -7.00
CA THR A 414 -37.00 -18.06 -6.63
C THR A 414 -36.56 -19.01 -7.73
N THR A 415 -37.40 -19.27 -8.72
CA THR A 415 -37.11 -20.16 -9.84
C THR A 415 -37.72 -19.61 -11.13
N ILE A 416 -37.03 -19.85 -12.25
CA ILE A 416 -37.49 -19.40 -13.57
C ILE A 416 -38.73 -20.14 -14.07
N ARG A 417 -39.03 -21.34 -13.55
CA ARG A 417 -40.21 -22.12 -13.94
C ARG A 417 -41.53 -21.43 -13.58
N ASP A 418 -41.50 -20.60 -12.53
CA ASP A 418 -42.66 -19.85 -12.05
C ASP A 418 -42.75 -18.46 -12.71
N TYR A 419 -41.85 -18.16 -13.65
CA TYR A 419 -41.83 -16.88 -14.32
C TYR A 419 -42.88 -16.82 -15.43
N GLN A 420 -43.83 -15.89 -15.30
CA GLN A 420 -44.85 -15.60 -16.32
C GLN A 420 -44.74 -14.14 -16.76
N PRO A 421 -44.19 -13.83 -17.95
CA PRO A 421 -43.89 -12.46 -18.36
C PRO A 421 -45.07 -11.48 -18.27
N ASP A 422 -46.28 -11.91 -18.63
CA ASP A 422 -47.48 -11.07 -18.68
C ASP A 422 -47.96 -10.58 -17.30
N GLU A 423 -47.51 -11.24 -16.22
CA GLU A 423 -47.87 -10.84 -14.86
C GLU A 423 -46.99 -9.70 -14.31
N TRP A 424 -45.90 -9.36 -15.00
CA TRP A 424 -44.92 -8.39 -14.53
C TRP A 424 -45.02 -7.08 -15.32
N THR A 425 -45.09 -5.96 -14.61
CA THR A 425 -45.17 -4.64 -15.24
C THR A 425 -43.79 -4.06 -15.48
N GLU A 426 -43.50 -3.67 -16.72
CA GLU A 426 -42.26 -2.98 -17.09
C GLU A 426 -42.17 -1.60 -16.45
N LYS A 427 -41.00 -1.32 -15.86
CA LYS A 427 -40.74 -0.05 -15.16
C LYS A 427 -39.62 0.74 -15.82
N VAL A 428 -38.50 0.08 -16.08
CA VAL A 428 -37.28 0.69 -16.61
C VAL A 428 -36.75 -0.19 -17.73
N HIS A 429 -36.51 0.41 -18.89
CA HIS A 429 -35.87 -0.24 -20.02
C HIS A 429 -34.50 0.38 -20.25
N THR A 430 -33.50 -0.44 -20.50
CA THR A 430 -32.12 0.01 -20.73
C THR A 430 -31.56 -0.63 -21.99
N VAL A 431 -30.70 0.13 -22.69
CA VAL A 431 -29.85 -0.40 -23.75
C VAL A 431 -28.41 -0.10 -23.35
N THR A 432 -27.61 -1.15 -23.20
CA THR A 432 -26.25 -1.05 -22.68
C THR A 432 -25.25 -1.64 -23.68
N THR A 433 -24.21 -0.87 -23.98
CA THR A 433 -23.06 -1.32 -24.77
C THR A 433 -21.97 -1.79 -23.81
N MET A 434 -21.52 -3.02 -23.99
CA MET A 434 -20.43 -3.64 -23.24
C MET A 434 -19.19 -3.77 -24.14
N GLY A 435 -18.03 -3.43 -23.59
CA GLY A 435 -16.72 -3.49 -24.22
C GLY A 435 -15.64 -3.92 -23.23
N HIS A 436 -14.38 -3.65 -23.56
CA HIS A 436 -13.25 -3.89 -22.67
C HIS A 436 -12.33 -2.68 -22.77
N ILE A 437 -12.55 -1.69 -21.90
CA ILE A 437 -11.97 -0.34 -22.03
C ILE A 437 -10.43 -0.42 -22.06
N ASP A 438 -9.83 -1.33 -21.29
CA ASP A 438 -8.37 -1.50 -21.23
C ASP A 438 -7.75 -2.09 -22.52
N SER A 439 -8.55 -2.60 -23.47
CA SER A 439 -8.03 -3.11 -24.76
C SER A 439 -8.24 -2.13 -25.92
N GLU A 440 -8.89 -1.00 -25.68
CA GLU A 440 -9.09 0.04 -26.67
C GLU A 440 -7.77 0.73 -27.01
N GLN A 441 -7.52 0.96 -28.30
CA GLN A 441 -6.36 1.70 -28.79
C GLN A 441 -6.83 2.76 -29.78
N GLY A 442 -6.25 3.95 -29.72
CA GLY A 442 -6.63 5.05 -30.60
C GLY A 442 -6.03 6.38 -30.20
N LEU A 443 -6.26 7.38 -31.05
CA LEU A 443 -5.85 8.76 -30.83
C LEU A 443 -6.70 9.39 -29.72
N THR A 444 -6.05 9.90 -28.69
CA THR A 444 -6.70 10.71 -27.64
C THR A 444 -6.31 12.17 -27.84
N ILE A 445 -7.27 13.02 -28.21
CA ILE A 445 -7.09 14.47 -28.33
C ILE A 445 -8.24 15.16 -27.59
N PHE A 446 -7.89 16.09 -26.70
CA PHE A 446 -8.84 17.01 -26.10
C PHE A 446 -8.84 18.31 -26.90
N THR A 447 -9.90 18.56 -27.68
CA THR A 447 -10.03 19.81 -28.47
C THR A 447 -10.33 21.01 -27.58
N HIS A 448 -10.98 20.77 -26.45
CA HIS A 448 -11.17 21.69 -25.35
C HIS A 448 -10.78 20.88 -24.11
N ASN A 449 -9.69 21.24 -23.43
CA ASN A 449 -9.17 20.49 -22.29
C ASN A 449 -10.15 20.64 -21.11
N PRO A 450 -11.07 19.69 -20.88
CA PRO A 450 -12.10 19.87 -19.89
C PRO A 450 -11.44 19.73 -18.51
N GLN A 451 -11.83 20.56 -17.56
CA GLN A 451 -11.28 20.58 -16.21
C GLN A 451 -12.42 20.31 -15.22
N PRO A 452 -12.16 19.55 -14.13
CA PRO A 452 -13.14 19.41 -13.07
C PRO A 452 -13.44 20.78 -12.44
N PRO A 453 -14.64 20.98 -11.85
CA PRO A 453 -14.95 22.20 -11.14
C PRO A 453 -14.02 22.42 -9.94
N SER A 454 -13.81 23.68 -9.55
CA SER A 454 -12.95 24.05 -8.42
C SER A 454 -13.49 23.50 -7.10
N LEU A 455 -12.58 23.03 -6.24
CA LEU A 455 -12.90 22.51 -4.91
C LEU A 455 -12.78 23.55 -3.79
N GLU A 456 -12.30 24.76 -4.10
CA GLU A 456 -11.90 25.77 -3.09
C GLU A 456 -13.05 26.27 -2.22
N HIS A 457 -14.28 26.27 -2.74
CA HIS A 457 -15.45 26.87 -2.08
C HIS A 457 -16.49 25.83 -1.65
N LEU A 458 -16.10 24.55 -1.60
CA LEU A 458 -17.02 23.49 -1.21
C LEU A 458 -17.24 23.48 0.30
N VAL A 459 -18.50 23.45 0.71
CA VAL A 459 -18.89 23.31 2.12
C VAL A 459 -19.61 21.98 2.32
N THR A 460 -19.42 21.37 3.49
CA THR A 460 -20.16 20.16 3.88
C THR A 460 -21.65 20.45 3.87
N PHE A 461 -22.43 19.53 3.30
CA PHE A 461 -23.87 19.65 3.20
C PHE A 461 -24.53 18.35 3.62
N ASP A 462 -25.49 18.46 4.53
CA ASP A 462 -26.25 17.33 5.02
C ASP A 462 -27.43 17.06 4.07
N TYR A 463 -27.30 16.03 3.25
CA TYR A 463 -28.37 15.61 2.35
C TYR A 463 -29.65 15.27 3.12
N VAL A 464 -30.75 15.93 2.76
CA VAL A 464 -32.09 15.67 3.36
C VAL A 464 -32.57 14.25 3.11
N PHE A 465 -32.20 13.68 1.95
CA PHE A 465 -32.49 12.30 1.61
C PHE A 465 -31.18 11.54 1.39
N LEU A 466 -31.05 10.37 2.02
CA LEU A 466 -29.86 9.52 1.95
C LEU A 466 -28.57 10.15 2.48
N GLY A 467 -28.67 11.21 3.30
CA GLY A 467 -27.52 11.79 4.00
C GLY A 467 -26.84 10.82 4.98
N ASP A 468 -27.51 9.73 5.37
CA ASP A 468 -26.92 8.62 6.12
C ASP A 468 -26.19 7.60 5.24
N LYS A 469 -26.19 7.78 3.90
CA LYS A 469 -25.55 6.89 2.91
C LYS A 469 -24.38 7.55 2.18
N VAL A 470 -24.40 8.87 2.04
CA VAL A 470 -23.40 9.64 1.30
C VAL A 470 -22.87 10.80 2.12
N ASN A 471 -21.59 11.12 1.92
CA ASN A 471 -20.98 12.35 2.42
C ASN A 471 -20.70 13.26 1.22
N ALA A 472 -21.16 14.50 1.29
CA ALA A 472 -21.06 15.44 0.17
C ALA A 472 -20.66 16.85 0.60
N LYS A 473 -19.93 17.52 -0.29
CA LYS A 473 -19.60 18.93 -0.19
C LYS A 473 -20.02 19.65 -1.46
N PHE A 474 -20.60 20.84 -1.34
CA PHE A 474 -21.18 21.58 -2.46
C PHE A 474 -20.63 22.99 -2.58
N ASP A 475 -20.64 23.49 -3.81
CA ASP A 475 -20.48 24.91 -4.07
C ASP A 475 -21.83 25.62 -3.89
N VAL A 476 -22.07 26.09 -2.66
CA VAL A 476 -23.32 26.76 -2.29
C VAL A 476 -23.49 28.15 -2.94
N ARG A 477 -22.49 28.66 -3.66
CA ARG A 477 -22.59 29.97 -4.35
C ARG A 477 -23.58 29.96 -5.52
N SER A 478 -23.95 28.77 -5.99
CA SER A 478 -25.02 28.60 -6.99
C SER A 478 -26.42 28.59 -6.38
N PHE A 479 -26.56 28.58 -5.06
CA PHE A 479 -27.85 28.43 -4.40
C PHE A 479 -28.54 29.79 -4.32
N ALA A 480 -29.87 29.80 -4.35
CA ALA A 480 -30.65 31.01 -4.09
C ALA A 480 -30.55 31.41 -2.62
N ASP A 481 -30.61 32.72 -2.36
CA ASP A 481 -30.77 33.31 -1.03
C ASP A 481 -31.97 34.28 -1.02
N ASP A 482 -32.25 34.91 0.12
CA ASP A 482 -33.40 35.83 0.28
C ASP A 482 -33.33 37.04 -0.68
N ASP A 483 -32.15 37.42 -1.14
CA ASP A 483 -31.88 38.63 -1.93
C ASP A 483 -31.54 38.33 -3.40
N LYS A 484 -31.21 37.07 -3.76
CA LYS A 484 -30.66 36.68 -5.05
C LYS A 484 -31.11 35.30 -5.52
N LEU A 485 -31.49 35.23 -6.80
CA LEU A 485 -31.74 33.97 -7.50
C LEU A 485 -30.45 33.16 -7.64
N GLY A 486 -30.55 31.85 -7.41
CA GLY A 486 -29.46 30.93 -7.67
C GLY A 486 -29.25 30.67 -9.16
N LYS A 487 -28.35 29.73 -9.45
CA LYS A 487 -28.01 29.28 -10.80
C LYS A 487 -28.39 27.82 -10.95
N PRO A 488 -28.88 27.40 -12.12
CA PRO A 488 -29.23 26.01 -12.39
C PRO A 488 -27.97 25.20 -12.71
N GLU A 489 -26.99 25.23 -11.80
CA GLU A 489 -25.67 24.62 -11.91
C GLU A 489 -25.23 24.13 -10.53
N ILE A 490 -24.75 22.90 -10.43
CA ILE A 490 -24.28 22.33 -9.17
C ILE A 490 -22.95 21.64 -9.33
N ASN A 491 -22.04 21.96 -8.41
CA ASN A 491 -20.74 21.35 -8.26
C ASN A 491 -20.70 20.67 -6.89
N GLN A 492 -20.31 19.41 -6.87
CA GLN A 492 -20.16 18.67 -5.62
C GLN A 492 -18.99 17.71 -5.66
N VAL A 493 -18.48 17.42 -4.48
CA VAL A 493 -17.64 16.26 -4.22
C VAL A 493 -18.44 15.31 -3.35
N ILE A 494 -18.47 14.03 -3.72
CA ILE A 494 -19.35 13.06 -3.07
C ILE A 494 -18.72 11.66 -3.00
N GLN A 495 -19.01 10.95 -1.92
CA GLN A 495 -18.57 9.57 -1.66
C GLN A 495 -19.59 8.79 -0.82
N PHE A 496 -19.45 7.46 -0.80
CA PHE A 496 -20.19 6.62 0.13
C PHE A 496 -19.68 6.82 1.57
N ILE A 497 -20.61 6.88 2.53
CA ILE A 497 -20.25 7.09 3.95
C ILE A 497 -19.54 5.88 4.56
N ASP A 498 -19.86 4.67 4.09
CA ASP A 498 -19.31 3.39 4.57
C ASP A 498 -17.96 3.05 3.92
N GLY A 499 -17.39 3.97 3.14
CA GLY A 499 -16.09 3.84 2.49
C GLY A 499 -16.09 2.93 1.26
N ARG A 500 -17.26 2.59 0.70
CA ARG A 500 -17.34 1.81 -0.54
C ARG A 500 -16.59 2.52 -1.68
N PRO A 501 -15.70 1.82 -2.41
CA PRO A 501 -15.09 2.36 -3.62
C PRO A 501 -16.12 2.63 -4.72
N ILE A 502 -15.81 3.61 -5.57
CA ILE A 502 -16.56 3.92 -6.77
C ILE A 502 -16.17 2.93 -7.86
N ASP A 503 -17.18 2.36 -8.50
CA ASP A 503 -17.05 1.39 -9.58
C ASP A 503 -18.12 1.62 -10.65
N PHE A 504 -18.03 0.91 -11.78
CA PHE A 504 -18.99 1.04 -12.88
C PHE A 504 -20.44 0.81 -12.44
N LYS A 505 -20.67 -0.15 -11.53
CA LYS A 505 -21.99 -0.45 -10.98
C LYS A 505 -22.61 0.78 -10.28
N SER A 506 -21.81 1.56 -9.55
CA SER A 506 -22.27 2.75 -8.84
C SER A 506 -22.40 4.01 -9.71
N ILE A 507 -21.83 4.07 -10.92
CA ILE A 507 -21.88 5.29 -11.75
C ILE A 507 -23.30 5.77 -12.08
N PRO A 508 -24.27 4.91 -12.48
CA PRO A 508 -25.64 5.38 -12.70
C PRO A 508 -26.27 6.02 -11.46
N PHE A 509 -25.92 5.55 -10.26
CA PHE A 509 -26.32 6.18 -9.01
C PHE A 509 -25.70 7.57 -8.85
N TRP A 510 -24.40 7.72 -9.07
CA TRP A 510 -23.72 9.01 -8.99
C TRP A 510 -24.14 10.01 -10.05
N CYS A 511 -24.48 9.54 -11.24
CA CYS A 511 -25.03 10.37 -12.30
C CYS A 511 -26.40 10.96 -11.95
N ASP A 512 -27.09 10.47 -10.92
CA ASP A 512 -28.45 10.90 -10.54
C ASP A 512 -28.57 11.27 -9.05
N MET A 513 -27.45 11.35 -8.33
CA MET A 513 -27.35 11.72 -6.92
C MET A 513 -26.82 13.16 -6.79
N PHE A 514 -27.73 14.13 -6.98
CA PHE A 514 -27.45 15.56 -6.84
C PHE A 514 -28.74 16.33 -6.49
N ILE A 515 -28.61 17.57 -6.00
CA ILE A 515 -29.74 18.50 -5.91
C ILE A 515 -30.07 18.98 -7.32
N THR A 516 -31.30 18.72 -7.78
CA THR A 516 -31.71 19.03 -9.15
C THR A 516 -31.49 20.51 -9.50
N PRO A 517 -30.78 20.85 -10.59
CA PRO A 517 -30.39 22.22 -10.86
C PRO A 517 -31.54 23.25 -10.87
N PRO A 518 -32.75 22.96 -11.40
CA PRO A 518 -33.87 23.90 -11.30
C PRO A 518 -34.27 24.26 -9.87
N ALA A 519 -34.07 23.39 -8.88
CA ALA A 519 -34.41 23.69 -7.49
C ALA A 519 -33.50 24.79 -6.89
N LEU A 520 -32.28 24.95 -7.42
CA LEU A 520 -31.34 25.97 -6.98
C LEU A 520 -31.78 27.40 -7.35
N LEU A 521 -32.71 27.56 -8.28
CA LEU A 521 -33.27 28.88 -8.62
C LEU A 521 -34.09 29.50 -7.48
N GLY A 522 -34.51 28.69 -6.50
CA GLY A 522 -35.30 29.11 -5.34
C GLY A 522 -36.81 28.91 -5.52
N ASP A 523 -37.51 28.72 -4.39
CA ASP A 523 -38.95 28.43 -4.35
C ASP A 523 -39.81 29.55 -4.97
N SER A 524 -39.35 30.79 -4.92
CA SER A 524 -40.04 31.96 -5.49
C SER A 524 -40.22 31.86 -7.01
N VAL A 525 -39.29 31.20 -7.72
CA VAL A 525 -39.37 31.00 -9.17
C VAL A 525 -40.44 29.98 -9.54
N HIS A 526 -40.59 28.94 -8.72
CA HIS A 526 -41.47 27.80 -9.01
C HIS A 526 -42.85 27.89 -8.33
N GLY A 527 -43.02 28.84 -7.40
CA GLY A 527 -44.23 28.97 -6.61
C GLY A 527 -44.37 27.89 -5.52
N GLY A 528 -43.24 27.38 -5.01
CA GLY A 528 -43.17 26.35 -3.97
C GLY A 528 -42.28 25.15 -4.34
N PRO A 529 -42.26 24.11 -3.50
CA PRO A 529 -41.37 22.97 -3.68
C PRO A 529 -41.72 22.15 -4.92
N ILE A 530 -40.70 21.81 -5.69
CA ILE A 530 -40.81 21.07 -6.95
C ILE A 530 -40.29 19.64 -6.82
N TRP A 531 -40.83 18.76 -7.65
CA TRP A 531 -40.24 17.46 -7.95
C TRP A 531 -39.83 17.43 -9.42
N CYS A 532 -38.62 16.97 -9.68
CA CYS A 532 -38.08 16.86 -11.02
C CYS A 532 -37.97 15.40 -11.47
N PRO A 533 -39.05 14.77 -11.96
CA PRO A 533 -38.95 13.42 -12.49
C PRO A 533 -38.08 13.45 -13.74
N THR A 534 -36.98 12.71 -13.69
CA THR A 534 -36.26 12.30 -14.88
C THR A 534 -37.21 11.49 -15.76
N MET A 535 -37.02 11.47 -17.08
CA MET A 535 -37.73 10.62 -18.06
C MET A 535 -36.75 9.66 -18.74
N GLN A 536 -35.58 10.17 -19.11
CA GLN A 536 -34.47 9.43 -19.69
C GLN A 536 -33.16 9.81 -18.99
N LEU A 537 -32.26 8.84 -18.83
CA LEU A 537 -30.89 9.01 -18.34
C LEU A 537 -29.94 8.33 -19.32
N GLU A 538 -28.91 9.04 -19.77
CA GLU A 538 -27.82 8.49 -20.56
C GLU A 538 -26.53 8.57 -19.75
N VAL A 539 -25.74 7.50 -19.77
CA VAL A 539 -24.41 7.43 -19.17
C VAL A 539 -23.43 6.96 -20.22
N GLN A 540 -22.38 7.76 -20.44
CA GLN A 540 -21.26 7.43 -21.32
C GLN A 540 -20.01 7.25 -20.45
N PHE A 541 -19.50 6.03 -20.39
CA PHE A 541 -18.32 5.68 -19.59
C PHE A 541 -17.06 6.02 -20.40
N LYS A 542 -16.17 6.83 -19.83
CA LYS A 542 -15.03 7.41 -20.55
C LYS A 542 -13.69 6.81 -20.16
N SER A 543 -13.57 6.31 -18.94
CA SER A 543 -12.32 5.73 -18.46
C SER A 543 -12.55 4.59 -17.47
N LYS A 544 -11.52 3.76 -17.30
CA LYS A 544 -11.50 2.68 -16.32
C LYS A 544 -11.40 3.28 -14.92
N ILE A 545 -12.28 2.86 -14.02
CA ILE A 545 -12.29 3.32 -12.64
C ILE A 545 -11.34 2.44 -11.82
N ARG A 546 -10.31 3.04 -11.22
CA ARG A 546 -9.30 2.34 -10.42
C ARG A 546 -9.01 3.13 -9.15
N ASN A 547 -9.19 2.51 -7.99
CA ASN A 547 -8.86 3.11 -6.68
C ASN A 547 -9.54 4.47 -6.41
N VAL A 548 -10.77 4.66 -6.89
CA VAL A 548 -11.54 5.89 -6.67
C VAL A 548 -12.45 5.68 -5.46
N SER A 549 -12.28 6.49 -4.42
CA SER A 549 -13.16 6.49 -3.24
C SER A 549 -14.18 7.63 -3.25
N GLU A 550 -13.87 8.69 -3.98
CA GLU A 550 -14.60 9.95 -4.01
C GLU A 550 -14.55 10.52 -5.43
N ILE A 551 -15.63 11.17 -5.86
CA ILE A 551 -15.76 11.77 -7.20
C ILE A 551 -16.06 13.26 -7.10
N ILE A 552 -15.67 13.98 -8.14
CA ILE A 552 -16.10 15.35 -8.40
C ILE A 552 -17.20 15.27 -9.47
N SER A 553 -18.32 15.93 -9.24
CA SER A 553 -19.40 15.99 -10.23
C SER A 553 -19.89 17.41 -10.47
N HIS A 554 -20.20 17.67 -11.73
CA HIS A 554 -20.74 18.94 -12.23
C HIS A 554 -22.01 18.65 -13.01
N PHE A 555 -23.11 19.34 -12.69
CA PHE A 555 -24.37 19.22 -13.41
C PHE A 555 -24.94 20.60 -13.73
N LEU A 556 -25.38 20.79 -14.98
CA LEU A 556 -25.87 22.06 -15.48
C LEU A 556 -27.18 21.84 -16.23
N ALA A 557 -28.21 22.65 -15.94
CA ALA A 557 -29.39 22.77 -16.77
C ALA A 557 -29.30 24.05 -17.61
N HIS A 558 -29.00 23.89 -18.90
CA HIS A 558 -28.78 25.01 -19.82
C HIS A 558 -30.02 25.86 -20.05
N HIS A 559 -31.20 25.23 -20.06
CA HIS A 559 -32.46 25.89 -20.35
C HIS A 559 -33.63 25.16 -19.68
N ILE A 560 -34.65 25.93 -19.33
CA ILE A 560 -35.93 25.42 -18.85
C ILE A 560 -37.00 26.01 -19.79
N ILE A 561 -37.69 25.14 -20.53
CA ILE A 561 -38.71 25.54 -21.50
C ILE A 561 -39.99 24.78 -21.18
N ASN A 562 -41.04 25.52 -20.79
CA ASN A 562 -42.34 24.96 -20.43
C ASN A 562 -42.24 23.84 -19.38
N ASN A 563 -41.47 24.08 -18.31
CA ASN A 563 -41.20 23.12 -17.23
C ASN A 563 -40.57 21.80 -17.71
N ARG A 564 -39.88 21.83 -18.85
CA ARG A 564 -38.99 20.76 -19.31
C ARG A 564 -37.58 21.29 -19.35
N PHE A 565 -36.63 20.43 -19.00
CA PHE A 565 -35.23 20.78 -19.00
C PHE A 565 -34.39 19.53 -19.20
N ASP A 566 -33.17 19.75 -19.64
CA ASP A 566 -32.16 18.72 -19.78
C ASP A 566 -31.00 19.04 -18.84
N ILE A 567 -30.34 17.99 -18.35
CA ILE A 567 -29.14 18.11 -17.53
C ILE A 567 -27.96 17.62 -18.36
N ASP A 568 -26.92 18.43 -18.43
CA ASP A 568 -25.59 18.03 -18.89
C ASP A 568 -24.70 17.81 -17.65
N GLY A 569 -24.20 16.58 -17.48
CA GLY A 569 -23.44 16.17 -16.30
C GLY A 569 -22.08 15.55 -16.61
N GLN A 570 -21.12 15.76 -15.73
CA GLN A 570 -19.76 15.21 -15.81
C GLN A 570 -19.32 14.66 -14.46
N ILE A 571 -18.71 13.48 -14.48
CA ILE A 571 -18.16 12.79 -13.31
C ILE A 571 -16.66 12.62 -13.50
N TRP A 572 -15.89 12.98 -12.48
CA TRP A 572 -14.43 13.02 -12.49
C TRP A 572 -13.86 12.30 -11.28
N ASP A 573 -12.64 11.76 -11.42
CA ASP A 573 -11.82 11.43 -10.25
C ASP A 573 -11.15 12.68 -9.66
N LEU A 574 -10.55 12.53 -8.49
CA LEU A 574 -9.81 13.61 -7.82
C LEU A 574 -8.50 13.98 -8.54
N GLN A 575 -8.03 13.15 -9.48
CA GLN A 575 -6.85 13.42 -10.29
C GLN A 575 -7.18 14.26 -11.54
N GLY A 576 -8.47 14.54 -11.79
CA GLY A 576 -8.94 15.34 -12.92
C GLY A 576 -9.18 14.53 -14.19
N ASN A 577 -9.27 13.20 -14.12
CA ASN A 577 -9.69 12.38 -15.25
C ASN A 577 -11.21 12.27 -15.29
N ILE A 578 -11.78 12.39 -16.50
CA ILE A 578 -13.22 12.20 -16.69
C ILE A 578 -13.56 10.71 -16.65
N ILE A 579 -14.44 10.33 -15.73
CA ILE A 579 -14.93 8.95 -15.53
C ILE A 579 -16.13 8.69 -16.43
N ALA A 580 -17.11 9.58 -16.38
CA ALA A 580 -18.34 9.46 -17.14
C ALA A 580 -18.94 10.83 -17.48
N THR A 581 -19.71 10.87 -18.55
CA THR A 581 -20.60 11.99 -18.87
C THR A 581 -22.03 11.50 -18.88
N THR A 582 -22.97 12.36 -18.48
CA THR A 582 -24.38 12.00 -18.40
C THR A 582 -25.29 13.06 -18.97
N ARG A 583 -26.42 12.62 -19.53
CA ARG A 583 -27.49 13.48 -20.02
C ARG A 583 -28.85 13.02 -19.51
N HIS A 584 -29.64 13.96 -19.01
CA HIS A 584 -30.97 13.66 -18.50
C HIS A 584 -31.98 14.47 -19.28
N GLN A 585 -33.16 13.87 -19.51
CA GLN A 585 -34.35 14.61 -19.92
C GLN A 585 -35.33 14.60 -18.75
N CYS A 586 -35.73 15.77 -18.26
CA CYS A 586 -36.50 15.91 -17.02
C CYS A 586 -37.72 16.83 -17.19
N LEU A 587 -38.68 16.70 -16.27
CA LEU A 587 -39.80 17.63 -16.12
C LEU A 587 -39.70 18.34 -14.77
N ILE A 588 -40.34 19.49 -14.64
CA ILE A 588 -40.58 20.18 -13.36
C ILE A 588 -42.08 20.08 -13.07
N VAL A 589 -42.42 19.48 -11.94
CA VAL A 589 -43.82 19.37 -11.48
C VAL A 589 -43.92 19.73 -10.00
N PRO A 590 -45.10 20.10 -9.49
CA PRO A 590 -45.28 20.33 -8.05
C PRO A 590 -44.92 19.08 -7.22
N TRP A 591 -44.32 19.27 -6.05
CA TRP A 591 -43.92 18.19 -5.14
C TRP A 591 -45.04 17.20 -4.79
N SER A 592 -46.29 17.69 -4.75
CA SER A 592 -47.49 16.89 -4.47
C SER A 592 -47.70 15.71 -5.43
N ARG A 593 -47.06 15.71 -6.62
CA ARG A 593 -47.08 14.57 -7.54
C ARG A 593 -46.14 13.42 -7.12
N ASN A 594 -45.15 13.68 -6.26
CA ASN A 594 -44.24 12.67 -5.72
C ASN A 594 -44.79 12.05 -4.44
N SER A 595 -45.11 12.88 -3.46
CA SER A 595 -45.59 12.47 -2.14
C SER A 595 -46.69 13.40 -1.62
N LYS A 596 -47.62 12.84 -0.85
CA LYS A 596 -48.72 13.60 -0.22
C LYS A 596 -48.26 14.40 1.02
N GLU A 597 -47.05 14.17 1.51
CA GLU A 597 -46.51 14.86 2.69
C GLU A 597 -45.82 16.18 2.29
N GLU A 598 -46.54 17.30 2.44
CA GLU A 598 -46.02 18.65 2.12
C GLU A 598 -44.76 19.02 2.93
N LYS A 599 -44.66 18.55 4.20
CA LYS A 599 -43.49 18.79 5.05
C LYS A 599 -42.18 18.24 4.47
N LYS A 600 -42.24 17.17 3.67
CA LYS A 600 -41.06 16.63 2.97
C LYS A 600 -40.65 17.53 1.80
N GLY A 601 -41.62 18.16 1.12
CA GLY A 601 -41.36 19.12 0.05
C GLY A 601 -40.67 20.38 0.56
N THR A 602 -41.14 20.95 1.68
CA THR A 602 -40.50 22.13 2.30
C THR A 602 -39.11 21.86 2.85
N ARG A 603 -38.78 20.61 3.18
CA ARG A 603 -37.40 20.21 3.51
C ARG A 603 -36.54 20.01 2.27
N ALA A 604 -37.12 19.49 1.19
CA ALA A 604 -36.44 19.32 -0.09
C ALA A 604 -36.09 20.65 -0.78
N SER A 605 -36.80 21.73 -0.43
CA SER A 605 -36.54 23.08 -0.95
C SER A 605 -35.71 23.99 -0.05
N LYS A 606 -35.39 23.54 1.17
CA LYS A 606 -34.50 24.27 2.09
C LYS A 606 -33.11 23.65 1.99
N PHE A 607 -32.18 24.45 1.46
CA PHE A 607 -30.77 24.12 1.33
C PHE A 607 -29.96 24.84 2.40
#